data_AF-A0AAW1SXY5-F1
#
_entry.id   AF-A0AAW1SXY5-F1
#
_cell.length_a   1.000
_cell.length_b   1.000
_cell.length_c   1.000
_cell.angle_alpha   90.00
_cell.angle_beta   90.00
_cell.angle_gamma   90.00
#
_symmetry.space_group_name_H-M   'P 1'
#
loop_
_entity.id
_entity.type
_entity.pdbx_description
1 polymer ?
#
loop_
_entity_poly.entity_id
_entity_poly.type
_entity_poly.pdbx_seq_one_letter_code
_entity_poly.pdbx_strand_id
1 'polypeptide(L)'
;MALDSPLQIQVSLGKKERLCHSFAPAWQTAGGARTRNSRQQQGRRQKIEALQIDRRKHFDLAWQRQKVEEAVLEQEAQGLPRGVVTEVRNMPHLDRILEASGPSVVTMCFYSRSCGSCKDLLHSYARLCHEVRT
;
A
#
# COMPACT_ATOMS: atom_id res chain seq x y z
N MET A 1 -26.81 -18.60 -0.31
CA MET A 1 -26.24 -17.40 -0.96
C MET A 1 -26.62 -16.20 -0.10
N ALA A 2 -25.73 -15.75 0.77
CA ALA A 2 -25.92 -14.56 1.58
C ALA A 2 -24.83 -13.56 1.17
N LEU A 3 -25.27 -12.40 0.67
CA LEU A 3 -24.40 -11.31 0.25
C LEU A 3 -23.91 -10.58 1.50
N ASP A 4 -22.59 -10.58 1.67
CA ASP A 4 -21.87 -9.81 2.68
C ASP A 4 -22.29 -8.33 2.60
N SER A 5 -22.79 -7.84 3.74
CA SER A 5 -23.14 -6.44 3.91
C SER A 5 -21.86 -5.60 4.09
N PRO A 6 -21.72 -4.45 3.43
CA PRO A 6 -20.57 -3.59 3.61
C PRO A 6 -20.58 -2.97 5.02
N LEU A 7 -19.49 -3.17 5.76
CA LEU A 7 -19.23 -2.52 7.04
C LEU A 7 -19.23 -0.99 6.84
N GLN A 8 -20.29 -0.31 7.28
CA GLN A 8 -20.34 1.14 7.36
C GLN A 8 -19.40 1.63 8.46
N ILE A 9 -18.27 2.22 8.06
CA ILE A 9 -17.40 2.98 8.97
C ILE A 9 -18.00 4.37 9.11
N GLN A 10 -18.65 4.62 10.24
CA GLN A 10 -19.21 5.92 10.58
C GLN A 10 -18.10 6.82 11.15
N VAL A 11 -17.48 7.64 10.29
CA VAL A 11 -16.52 8.67 10.71
C VAL A 11 -17.30 9.95 10.99
N SER A 12 -17.55 10.23 12.27
CA SER A 12 -18.09 11.51 12.71
C SER A 12 -17.02 12.60 12.62
N LEU A 13 -16.96 13.29 11.47
CA LEU A 13 -16.15 14.48 11.27
C LEU A 13 -16.80 15.70 11.94
N GLY A 14 -16.24 16.09 13.08
CA GLY A 14 -16.48 17.40 13.67
C GLY A 14 -15.97 18.52 12.76
N LYS A 15 -16.86 19.50 12.53
CA LYS A 15 -16.69 20.78 11.79
C LYS A 15 -15.25 21.31 11.68
N LYS A 16 -14.85 21.54 10.41
CA LYS A 16 -14.04 22.64 9.84
C LYS A 16 -13.23 23.49 10.83
N GLU A 17 -11.92 23.59 10.61
CA GLU A 17 -11.31 24.87 10.26
C GLU A 17 -9.92 24.71 9.63
N ARG A 18 -9.52 25.79 8.98
CA ARG A 18 -8.59 25.87 7.85
C ARG A 18 -7.15 26.15 8.29
N LEU A 19 -6.24 25.73 7.41
CA LEU A 19 -5.01 26.39 6.98
C LEU A 19 -3.73 26.29 7.84
N CYS A 20 -2.70 25.86 7.10
CA CYS A 20 -1.33 26.37 7.04
C CYS A 20 -0.49 26.34 8.29
N HIS A 21 0.56 25.50 8.27
CA HIS A 21 1.85 25.96 8.72
C HIS A 21 2.98 25.55 7.78
N SER A 22 3.61 26.59 7.25
CA SER A 22 4.84 26.63 6.51
C SER A 22 5.97 25.95 7.28
N PHE A 23 6.77 25.19 6.53
CA PHE A 23 8.00 24.57 6.96
C PHE A 23 9.09 25.63 7.15
N ALA A 24 9.78 25.62 8.29
CA ALA A 24 11.15 26.12 8.40
C ALA A 24 11.83 25.50 9.63
N PRO A 25 12.89 24.69 9.48
CA PRO A 25 13.79 24.34 10.56
C PRO A 25 14.97 25.32 10.56
N ALA A 26 15.33 25.87 11.71
CA ALA A 26 16.54 26.68 11.84
C ALA A 26 17.22 26.41 13.19
N TRP A 27 18.28 25.63 13.08
CA TRP A 27 19.42 25.56 13.98
C TRP A 27 20.07 26.94 14.11
N GLN A 28 20.62 27.23 15.31
CA GLN A 28 21.49 28.35 15.72
C GLN A 28 20.85 29.68 16.16
N THR A 29 21.05 30.04 17.44
CA THR A 29 22.08 31.03 17.83
C THR A 29 22.33 31.02 19.35
N ALA A 30 23.58 31.29 19.71
CA ALA A 30 24.10 31.40 21.07
C ALA A 30 23.89 32.80 21.68
N GLY A 31 23.88 32.87 23.02
CA GLY A 31 24.34 34.02 23.80
C GLY A 31 23.33 35.14 24.13
N GLY A 32 23.19 35.43 25.42
CA GLY A 32 22.88 36.79 25.89
C GLY A 32 21.55 37.01 26.65
N ALA A 33 21.72 37.59 27.85
CA ALA A 33 20.77 38.42 28.60
C ALA A 33 19.50 37.78 29.21
N ARG A 34 19.54 37.66 30.55
CA ARG A 34 18.35 37.57 31.42
C ARG A 34 17.45 38.78 31.17
N THR A 35 16.39 38.59 30.38
CA THR A 35 15.21 39.45 30.40
C THR A 35 14.09 38.69 31.08
N ARG A 36 13.70 39.20 32.26
CA ARG A 36 12.58 38.71 33.07
C ARG A 36 11.28 39.15 32.39
N ASN A 37 10.97 38.54 31.25
CA ASN A 37 9.67 38.68 30.59
C ASN A 37 8.76 37.59 31.14
N SER A 38 8.04 37.91 32.20
CA SER A 38 6.79 37.25 32.59
C SER A 38 5.73 37.57 31.54
N ARG A 39 5.95 37.15 30.29
CA ARG A 39 4.89 36.99 29.31
C ARG A 39 4.12 35.77 29.76
N GLN A 40 2.94 36.06 30.32
CA GLN A 40 1.76 35.22 30.42
C GLN A 40 1.74 34.21 29.26
N GLN A 41 2.41 33.06 29.46
CA GLN A 41 2.24 31.90 28.61
C GLN A 41 0.86 31.37 28.97
N GLN A 42 -0.18 31.94 28.35
CA GLN A 42 -1.44 31.25 28.17
C GLN A 42 -1.14 30.03 27.29
N GLY A 43 -0.60 28.98 27.92
CA GLY A 43 -0.37 27.70 27.29
C GLY A 43 -1.71 27.22 26.77
N ARG A 44 -1.87 27.22 25.44
CA ARG A 44 -2.98 26.52 24.79
C ARG A 44 -2.90 25.07 25.29
N ARG A 45 -3.82 24.70 26.17
CA ARG A 45 -3.95 23.32 26.66
C ARG A 45 -4.18 22.45 25.43
N GLN A 46 -3.15 21.73 25.01
CA GLN A 46 -3.29 20.73 23.96
C GLN A 46 -4.25 19.66 24.50
N LYS A 47 -5.31 19.39 23.76
CA LYS A 47 -6.23 18.31 24.09
C LYS A 47 -5.49 17.01 23.80
N ILE A 48 -5.02 16.35 24.87
CA ILE A 48 -4.38 15.04 24.77
C ILE A 48 -5.51 14.02 24.69
N GLU A 49 -5.69 13.43 23.51
CA GLU A 49 -6.58 12.29 23.33
C GLU A 49 -5.74 11.01 23.43
N ALA A 50 -6.10 10.14 24.36
CA ALA A 50 -5.45 8.85 24.50
C ALA A 50 -6.07 7.85 23.51
N LEU A 51 -5.28 7.40 22.53
CA LEU A 51 -5.68 6.31 21.64
C LEU A 51 -5.33 4.97 22.30
N GLN A 52 -6.34 4.21 22.70
CA GLN A 52 -6.14 2.84 23.16
C GLN A 52 -6.22 1.89 21.96
N ILE A 53 -5.09 1.28 21.61
CA ILE A 53 -5.02 0.22 20.60
C ILE A 53 -5.13 -1.12 21.33
N ASP A 54 -6.21 -1.86 21.06
CA ASP A 54 -6.32 -3.26 21.49
C ASP A 54 -5.36 -4.11 20.67
N ARG A 55 -4.20 -4.43 21.27
CA ARG A 55 -3.14 -5.20 20.64
C ARG A 55 -3.59 -6.58 20.19
N ARG A 56 -4.51 -7.22 20.94
CA ARG A 56 -4.98 -8.56 20.62
C ARG A 56 -5.82 -8.53 19.35
N LYS A 57 -6.80 -7.62 19.29
CA LYS A 57 -7.61 -7.43 18.08
C LYS A 57 -6.76 -7.04 16.87
N HIS A 58 -5.76 -6.18 17.06
CA HIS A 58 -4.87 -5.80 15.96
C HIS A 58 -4.08 -7.01 15.42
N PHE A 59 -3.57 -7.85 16.31
CA PHE A 59 -2.85 -9.07 15.92
C PHE A 59 -3.76 -10.06 15.21
N ASP A 60 -4.97 -10.28 15.72
CA ASP A 60 -5.94 -11.19 15.10
C ASP A 60 -6.32 -10.75 13.68
N LEU A 61 -6.53 -9.43 13.48
CA LEU A 61 -6.81 -8.87 12.15
C LEU A 61 -5.61 -8.97 11.20
N ALA A 62 -4.39 -8.72 11.69
CA ALA A 62 -3.18 -8.89 10.89
C ALA A 62 -3.00 -10.35 10.45
N TRP A 63 -3.24 -11.29 11.37
CA TRP A 63 -3.20 -12.72 11.10
C TRP A 63 -4.25 -13.16 10.06
N GLN A 64 -5.47 -12.64 10.15
CA GLN A 64 -6.51 -12.91 9.16
C GLN A 64 -6.12 -12.40 7.77
N ARG A 65 -5.56 -11.20 7.67
CA ARG A 65 -5.07 -10.65 6.39
C ARG A 65 -3.98 -11.54 5.79
N GLN A 66 -3.03 -11.98 6.63
CA GLN A 66 -1.98 -12.89 6.20
C GLN A 66 -2.53 -14.21 5.67
N LYS A 67 -3.49 -14.83 6.37
CA LYS A 67 -4.11 -16.08 5.90
C LYS A 67 -4.82 -15.94 4.56
N VAL A 68 -5.51 -14.82 4.33
CA VAL A 68 -6.16 -14.55 3.05
C VAL A 68 -5.12 -14.42 1.94
N GLU A 69 -4.03 -13.72 2.21
CA GLU A 69 -2.94 -13.54 1.24
C GLU A 69 -2.23 -14.86 0.92
N GLU A 70 -1.96 -15.69 1.93
CA GLU A 70 -1.41 -17.04 1.76
C GLU A 70 -2.34 -17.93 0.94
N ALA A 71 -3.64 -17.90 1.18
CA ALA A 71 -4.62 -18.69 0.42
C ALA A 71 -4.69 -18.27 -1.05
N VAL A 72 -4.63 -16.95 -1.34
CA VAL A 72 -4.58 -16.44 -2.72
C VAL A 72 -3.30 -16.90 -3.41
N LEU A 73 -2.16 -16.77 -2.72
CA LEU A 73 -0.87 -17.21 -3.26
C LEU A 73 -0.84 -18.73 -3.51
N GLU A 74 -1.46 -19.54 -2.63
CA GLU A 74 -1.56 -20.99 -2.80
C GLU A 74 -2.44 -21.39 -3.98
N GLN A 75 -3.55 -20.68 -4.22
CA GLN A 75 -4.35 -20.86 -5.43
C GLN A 75 -3.56 -20.52 -6.70
N GLU A 76 -2.80 -19.43 -6.69
CA GLU A 76 -1.94 -19.02 -7.81
C GLU A 76 -0.80 -20.04 -8.05
N ALA A 77 -0.37 -20.76 -6.99
CA ALA A 77 0.63 -21.81 -7.09
C ALA A 77 0.12 -23.11 -7.76
N GLN A 78 -1.20 -23.33 -7.84
CA GLN A 78 -1.79 -24.54 -8.45
C GLN A 78 -1.60 -24.64 -9.97
N GLY A 79 -0.96 -23.65 -10.60
CA GLY A 79 -0.40 -23.77 -11.93
C GLY A 79 -0.53 -22.48 -12.71
N LEU A 80 0.62 -21.93 -13.10
CA LEU A 80 0.64 -20.84 -14.07
C LEU A 80 0.31 -21.40 -15.46
N PRO A 81 -0.72 -20.89 -16.14
CA PRO A 81 -1.05 -21.35 -17.48
C PRO A 81 0.12 -21.00 -18.43
N ARG A 82 0.88 -22.02 -18.85
CA ARG A 82 2.08 -21.86 -19.71
C ARG A 82 1.73 -21.16 -21.01
N GLY A 83 2.31 -20.00 -21.30
CA GLY A 83 2.05 -19.24 -22.53
C GLY A 83 0.83 -18.31 -22.43
N VAL A 84 0.50 -17.86 -21.23
CA VAL A 84 -0.43 -16.72 -21.02
C VAL A 84 0.34 -15.61 -20.32
N VAL A 85 0.06 -14.37 -20.72
CA VAL A 85 0.52 -13.18 -20.01
C VAL A 85 -0.11 -13.17 -18.62
N THR A 86 0.72 -13.17 -17.58
CA THR A 86 0.27 -13.18 -16.17
C THR A 86 0.57 -11.83 -15.52
N GLU A 87 -0.42 -11.24 -14.84
CA GLU A 87 -0.23 -10.00 -14.08
C GLU A 87 0.41 -10.32 -12.72
N VAL A 88 1.58 -9.73 -12.47
CA VAL A 88 2.29 -9.85 -11.19
C VAL A 88 1.75 -8.82 -10.19
N ARG A 89 1.34 -9.27 -9.01
CA ARG A 89 0.69 -8.42 -7.98
C ARG A 89 1.64 -7.96 -6.89
N ASN A 90 2.58 -8.80 -6.48
CA ASN A 90 3.53 -8.55 -5.41
C ASN A 90 4.84 -9.33 -5.65
N MET A 91 5.88 -9.02 -4.85
CA MET A 91 7.19 -9.68 -4.98
C MET A 91 7.13 -11.20 -4.72
N PRO A 92 6.44 -11.71 -3.68
CA PRO A 92 6.33 -13.16 -3.48
C PRO A 92 5.70 -13.90 -4.67
N HIS A 93 4.72 -13.28 -5.34
CA HIS A 93 4.13 -13.84 -6.55
C HIS A 93 5.15 -13.89 -7.70
N LEU A 94 5.98 -12.85 -7.87
CA LEU A 94 7.06 -12.85 -8.86
C LEU A 94 8.06 -13.99 -8.61
N ASP A 95 8.51 -14.16 -7.37
CA ASP A 95 9.47 -15.20 -7.01
C ASP A 95 8.95 -16.60 -7.37
N ARG A 96 7.66 -16.86 -7.10
CA ARG A 96 7.00 -18.12 -7.49
C ARG A 96 6.89 -18.31 -9.00
N ILE A 97 6.58 -17.25 -9.75
CA ILE A 97 6.56 -17.31 -11.23
C ILE A 97 7.93 -17.69 -11.77
N LEU A 98 8.99 -17.09 -11.21
CA LEU A 98 10.36 -17.36 -11.63
C LEU A 98 10.76 -18.81 -11.30
N GLU A 99 10.46 -19.29 -10.09
CA GLU A 99 10.69 -20.69 -9.71
C GLU A 99 9.93 -21.68 -10.61
N ALA A 100 8.65 -21.41 -10.89
CA ALA A 100 7.80 -22.27 -11.73
C ALA A 100 8.20 -22.26 -13.21
N SER A 101 8.84 -21.19 -13.69
CA SER A 101 9.27 -21.07 -15.10
C SER A 101 10.40 -22.03 -15.47
N GLY A 102 11.16 -22.51 -14.48
CA GLY A 102 12.29 -23.41 -14.68
C GLY A 102 13.32 -22.85 -15.67
N PRO A 103 13.68 -23.56 -16.76
CA PRO A 103 14.67 -23.09 -17.73
C PRO A 103 14.09 -22.14 -18.80
N SER A 104 12.83 -21.71 -18.66
CA SER A 104 12.15 -20.90 -19.69
C SER A 104 12.57 -19.44 -19.62
N VAL A 105 12.57 -18.76 -20.77
CA VAL A 105 12.78 -17.31 -20.81
C VAL A 105 11.52 -16.59 -20.35
N VAL A 106 11.63 -15.83 -19.27
CA VAL A 106 10.56 -14.98 -18.75
C VAL A 106 10.80 -13.53 -19.17
N THR A 107 9.82 -12.93 -19.86
CA THR A 107 9.85 -11.50 -20.17
C THR A 107 8.93 -10.76 -19.23
N MET A 108 9.46 -9.76 -18.50
CA MET A 108 8.69 -8.93 -17.59
C MET A 108 8.53 -7.53 -18.18
N CYS A 109 7.30 -7.02 -18.17
CA CYS A 109 6.99 -5.66 -18.58
C CYS A 109 6.42 -4.87 -17.42
N PHE A 110 7.00 -3.70 -17.15
CA PHE A 110 6.42 -2.72 -16.26
C PHE A 110 5.44 -1.85 -17.04
N TYR A 111 4.19 -1.82 -16.58
CA TYR A 111 3.13 -1.12 -17.28
C TYR A 111 2.29 -0.30 -16.31
N SER A 112 1.62 0.72 -16.84
CA SER A 112 0.60 1.48 -16.11
C SER A 112 -0.76 1.30 -16.76
N ARG A 113 -1.80 1.09 -15.95
CA ARG A 113 -3.18 0.93 -16.42
C ARG A 113 -3.73 2.18 -17.12
N SER A 114 -3.19 3.36 -16.80
CA SER A 114 -3.57 4.64 -17.41
C SER A 114 -2.80 4.96 -18.69
N CYS A 115 -1.81 4.15 -19.07
CA CYS A 115 -1.01 4.38 -20.27
C CYS A 115 -1.60 3.63 -21.48
N GLY A 116 -1.88 4.36 -22.56
CA GLY A 116 -2.43 3.78 -23.80
C GLY A 116 -1.45 2.82 -24.47
N SER A 117 -0.21 3.24 -24.69
CA SER A 117 0.83 2.43 -25.34
C SER A 117 1.17 1.15 -24.58
N CYS A 118 1.06 1.16 -23.25
CA CYS A 118 1.20 -0.04 -22.44
C CYS A 118 0.15 -1.11 -22.76
N LYS A 119 -1.06 -0.73 -23.16
CA LYS A 119 -2.11 -1.69 -23.53
C LYS A 119 -1.80 -2.37 -24.87
N ASP A 120 -1.31 -1.60 -25.84
CA ASP A 120 -0.89 -2.13 -27.14
C ASP A 120 0.27 -3.13 -26.98
N LEU A 121 1.20 -2.83 -26.07
CA LEU A 121 2.30 -3.71 -25.73
C LEU A 121 1.81 -5.04 -25.10
N LEU A 122 0.85 -4.97 -24.16
CA LEU A 122 0.24 -6.18 -23.57
C LEU A 122 -0.42 -7.06 -24.63
N HIS A 123 -1.13 -6.46 -25.60
CA HIS A 123 -1.71 -7.20 -26.72
C HIS A 123 -0.63 -7.86 -27.60
N SER A 124 0.49 -7.17 -27.82
CA SER A 124 1.62 -7.71 -28.58
C SER A 124 2.26 -8.91 -27.88
N TYR A 125 2.46 -8.84 -26.56
CA TYR A 125 2.93 -9.98 -25.77
C TYR A 125 1.96 -11.16 -25.79
N ALA A 126 0.65 -10.91 -25.70
CA ALA A 126 -0.34 -11.97 -25.77
C ALA A 126 -0.30 -12.70 -27.12
N ARG A 127 -0.06 -11.99 -28.23
CA ARG A 127 0.13 -12.58 -29.57
C ARG A 127 1.42 -13.42 -29.63
N LEU A 128 2.54 -12.89 -29.16
CA LEU A 128 3.82 -13.63 -29.09
C LEU A 128 3.69 -14.92 -28.28
N CYS A 129 3.00 -14.88 -27.13
CA CYS A 129 2.74 -16.08 -26.33
C CYS A 129 1.87 -17.12 -27.06
N HIS A 130 0.99 -16.68 -27.96
CA HIS A 130 0.18 -17.58 -28.79
C HIS A 130 1.01 -18.21 -29.91
N GLU A 131 1.85 -17.42 -30.58
CA GLU A 131 2.73 -17.88 -31.67
C GLU A 131 3.77 -18.90 -31.18
N VAL A 132 4.34 -18.72 -29.98
CA VAL A 132 5.32 -19.67 -29.41
C VAL A 132 4.68 -21.00 -29.01
N ARG A 133 3.35 -21.07 -28.83
CA ARG A 133 2.64 -22.29 -28.47
C ARG A 133 2.33 -23.21 -29.66
N THR A 134 2.28 -22.66 -30.87
CA THR A 134 2.00 -23.41 -32.12
C THR A 134 3.29 -23.96 -32.70
#